data_AF-A0A935T461-F1
#
_entry.id   AF-A0A935T461-F1
#
_cell.length_a   1.000
_cell.length_b   1.000
_cell.length_c   1.000
_cell.angle_alpha   90.00
_cell.angle_beta   90.00
_cell.angle_gamma   90.00
#
_symmetry.space_group_name_H-M   'P 1'
#
loop_
_entity.id
_entity.type
_entity.pdbx_description
1 polymer ?
#
loop_
_entity_poly.entity_id
_entity_poly.type
_entity_poly.pdbx_seq_one_letter_code
_entity_poly.pdbx_strand_id
1 'polypeptide(L)'
;MSVRRVLLAGVLFALSLAYFFLFVRDPLPARSTLEIDWDRVRALAGPVEAGPREVRSEVVARGRFFGWMVCAGCGWSGVPMEFRTYQLAYADGSSVVVDAVHGAERHASMPMMADYDPEAFANQTTALRRADRILLTHEHWDHANGLLAVIDDASVRPHLLIPTAQRHSAAMREAGLSEERFVGLPEAPDVALRPVAPGVVAIAMPGHTPGSQVVYVRRADGAEYLFLGDITWNARNLRERRGKSLLIGLVAGEDRVRIAEQIAYFSDLATAGPGTGEPDSGVSFAFVVAHDPEQNAALVEQGLLEPGLVLSGAYSVVPDWPALEPGVAIGETSGVGVDSHGHVFLFHRGPGPSILGLDPSDGRIVVRFGEGVFENPHGLAIGPNDEIWVTDTLRHQVLRFSHDGELLTTIGERGVPGDDLAHFDQPTDLAFASTGEIFVSDGYGNSRVVHLSKEGKPVASWGRKGRGPGEFDLPHGIALDARDRIYVADRGNERVQVFDRDGRFLTAWGPERFGRGTRAWGVEVAGDRLFVIDGGHMNPEIAGFARLTRMDLDGRVEAQWSRYGAAPGELAWGHDLAVGPDGSVYTAEVRINDRIQKFVPGAAGVP
;
A
#
# COMPACT_ATOMS: atom_id res chain seq x y z
N MET A 1 -27.76 15.68 57.43
CA MET A 1 -27.05 16.03 56.17
C MET A 1 -27.04 17.54 56.03
N SER A 2 -25.91 18.17 55.70
CA SER A 2 -25.90 19.61 55.46
C SER A 2 -26.68 19.97 54.19
N VAL A 3 -27.31 21.14 54.15
CA VAL A 3 -28.08 21.64 52.98
C VAL A 3 -27.26 21.56 51.68
N ARG A 4 -25.94 21.77 51.76
CA ARG A 4 -25.00 21.59 50.64
C ARG A 4 -24.95 20.17 50.10
N ARG A 5 -25.02 19.13 50.95
CA ARG A 5 -25.02 17.72 50.50
C ARG A 5 -26.33 17.34 49.82
N VAL A 6 -27.46 17.90 50.28
CA VAL A 6 -28.78 17.66 49.66
C VAL A 6 -28.86 18.35 48.30
N LEU A 7 -28.37 19.59 48.18
CA LEU A 7 -28.27 20.30 46.90
C LEU A 7 -27.35 19.58 45.91
N LEU A 8 -26.17 19.14 46.37
CA LEU A 8 -25.24 18.39 45.52
C LEU A 8 -25.85 17.07 45.04
N ALA A 9 -26.51 16.31 45.92
CA ALA A 9 -27.21 15.09 45.53
C ALA A 9 -28.34 15.35 44.52
N GLY A 10 -29.11 16.44 44.70
CA GLY A 10 -30.15 16.84 43.75
C GLY A 10 -29.59 17.20 42.37
N VAL A 11 -28.47 17.93 42.32
CA VAL A 11 -27.77 18.26 41.07
C VAL A 11 -27.23 17.01 40.40
N LEU A 12 -26.58 16.11 41.15
CA LEU A 12 -26.07 14.85 40.61
C LEU A 12 -27.19 13.97 40.06
N PHE A 13 -28.32 13.86 40.77
CA PHE A 13 -29.49 13.12 40.29
C PHE A 13 -30.06 13.71 39.00
N ALA A 14 -30.17 15.05 38.91
CA ALA A 14 -30.62 15.73 37.70
C ALA A 14 -29.67 15.50 36.51
N LEU A 15 -28.35 15.55 36.74
CA LEU A 15 -27.35 15.26 35.71
C LEU A 15 -27.37 13.79 35.26
N SER A 16 -27.54 12.84 36.19
CA SER A 16 -27.70 11.42 35.86
C SER A 16 -28.97 11.15 35.06
N LEU A 17 -30.07 11.82 35.41
CA LEU A 17 -31.33 11.70 34.69
C LEU A 17 -31.23 12.30 33.29
N ALA A 18 -30.60 13.46 33.16
CA ALA A 18 -30.29 14.07 31.86
C ALA A 18 -29.40 13.15 31.01
N TYR A 19 -28.37 12.55 31.60
CA TYR A 19 -27.52 11.59 30.91
C TYR A 19 -28.31 10.37 30.41
N PHE A 20 -29.18 9.81 31.26
CA PHE A 20 -30.03 8.69 30.90
C PHE A 20 -30.97 9.02 29.73
N PHE A 21 -31.67 10.15 29.78
CA PHE A 21 -32.59 10.56 28.71
C PHE A 21 -31.89 10.97 27.41
N LEU A 22 -30.70 11.56 27.49
CA LEU A 22 -29.99 12.05 26.30
C LEU A 22 -29.12 10.98 25.63
N PHE A 23 -28.61 10.00 26.39
CA PHE A 23 -27.57 9.09 25.90
C PHE A 23 -27.88 7.59 26.07
N VAL A 24 -28.91 7.21 26.84
CA VAL A 24 -29.20 5.80 27.18
C VAL A 24 -30.60 5.34 26.71
N ARG A 25 -31.58 6.26 26.62
CA ARG A 25 -33.01 5.91 26.46
C ARG A 25 -33.52 5.74 25.02
N ASP A 26 -32.68 5.63 24.00
CA ASP A 26 -33.15 5.35 22.62
C ASP A 26 -32.93 3.87 22.26
N PRO A 27 -33.84 2.95 22.69
CA PRO A 27 -33.81 1.60 22.18
C PRO A 27 -34.22 1.61 20.71
N LEU A 28 -33.46 0.87 19.90
CA LEU A 28 -33.82 0.61 18.51
C LEU A 28 -35.19 -0.09 18.42
N PRO A 29 -35.93 0.09 17.32
CA PRO A 29 -37.16 -0.66 17.10
C PRO A 29 -36.88 -2.16 17.16
N ALA A 30 -37.80 -2.93 17.73
CA ALA A 30 -37.63 -4.37 17.90
C ALA A 30 -37.50 -5.13 16.56
N ARG A 31 -38.07 -4.57 15.49
CA ARG A 31 -37.92 -4.99 14.09
C ARG A 31 -37.85 -3.74 13.22
N SER A 32 -36.92 -3.72 12.27
CA SER A 32 -36.87 -2.65 11.26
C SER A 32 -37.99 -2.82 10.22
N THR A 33 -38.49 -1.70 9.69
CA THR A 33 -39.37 -1.69 8.50
C THR A 33 -38.58 -1.50 7.20
N LEU A 34 -37.27 -1.27 7.31
CA LEU A 34 -36.38 -1.21 6.16
C LEU A 34 -36.26 -2.59 5.54
N GLU A 35 -36.44 -2.67 4.23
CA GLU A 35 -36.24 -3.89 3.45
C GLU A 35 -35.35 -3.58 2.25
N ILE A 36 -34.35 -4.45 2.03
CA ILE A 36 -33.45 -4.39 0.88
C ILE A 36 -33.58 -5.72 0.14
N ASP A 37 -33.93 -5.64 -1.15
CA ASP A 37 -33.97 -6.80 -2.04
C ASP A 37 -32.54 -7.17 -2.46
N TRP A 38 -31.91 -8.05 -1.69
CA TRP A 38 -30.53 -8.49 -1.93
C TRP A 38 -30.37 -9.29 -3.23
N ASP A 39 -31.40 -10.00 -3.68
CA ASP A 39 -31.36 -10.70 -4.96
C ASP A 39 -31.33 -9.70 -6.12
N ARG A 40 -32.10 -8.62 -6.01
CA ARG A 40 -32.04 -7.52 -6.96
C ARG A 40 -30.69 -6.80 -6.92
N VAL A 41 -30.10 -6.57 -5.74
CA VAL A 41 -28.75 -5.98 -5.60
C VAL A 41 -27.72 -6.86 -6.30
N ARG A 42 -27.71 -8.17 -6.03
CA ARG A 42 -26.82 -9.15 -6.67
C ARG A 42 -27.03 -9.24 -8.18
N ALA A 43 -28.26 -9.14 -8.66
CA ALA A 43 -28.55 -9.13 -10.08
C ALA A 43 -27.97 -7.86 -10.76
N LEU A 44 -28.08 -6.70 -10.11
CA LEU A 44 -27.51 -5.44 -10.61
C LEU A 44 -25.98 -5.42 -10.57
N ALA A 45 -25.37 -6.12 -9.61
CA ALA A 45 -23.93 -6.25 -9.53
C ALA A 45 -23.32 -7.08 -10.69
N GLY A 46 -24.13 -7.87 -11.40
CA GLY A 46 -23.66 -8.66 -12.53
C GLY A 46 -22.78 -9.85 -12.13
N PRO A 47 -22.09 -10.53 -13.06
CA PRO A 47 -21.36 -11.76 -12.76
C PRO A 47 -20.27 -11.60 -11.70
N VAL A 48 -20.02 -12.65 -10.91
CA VAL A 48 -19.07 -12.62 -9.78
C VAL A 48 -17.67 -12.30 -10.27
N GLU A 49 -17.20 -13.02 -11.30
CA GLU A 49 -15.87 -12.95 -11.90
C GLU A 49 -15.50 -11.57 -12.46
N ALA A 50 -16.50 -10.72 -12.72
CA ALA A 50 -16.33 -9.37 -13.21
C ALA A 50 -16.11 -8.34 -12.08
N GLY A 51 -16.33 -8.72 -10.82
CA GLY A 51 -16.16 -7.85 -9.66
C GLY A 51 -14.70 -7.43 -9.41
N PRO A 52 -14.47 -6.45 -8.51
CA PRO A 52 -13.12 -6.06 -8.11
C PRO A 52 -12.36 -7.24 -7.50
N ARG A 53 -11.05 -7.25 -7.70
CA ARG A 53 -10.13 -8.25 -7.14
C ARG A 53 -9.72 -7.88 -5.73
N GLU A 54 -9.46 -6.60 -5.53
CA GLU A 54 -8.94 -6.06 -4.28
C GLU A 54 -9.87 -4.96 -3.77
N VAL A 55 -10.01 -4.92 -2.46
CA VAL A 55 -10.68 -3.85 -1.73
C VAL A 55 -9.61 -3.22 -0.87
N ARG A 56 -9.24 -1.98 -1.19
CA ARG A 56 -8.12 -1.29 -0.56
C ARG A 56 -8.58 -0.08 0.22
N SER A 57 -7.81 0.33 1.22
CA SER A 57 -8.09 1.55 1.98
C SER A 57 -6.84 2.29 2.42
N GLU A 58 -6.96 3.60 2.53
CA GLU A 58 -5.91 4.51 2.99
C GLU A 58 -6.47 5.38 4.11
N VAL A 59 -5.71 5.50 5.22
CA VAL A 59 -6.11 6.35 6.35
C VAL A 59 -5.51 7.74 6.17
N VAL A 60 -6.34 8.72 5.88
CA VAL A 60 -5.90 10.09 5.59
C VAL A 60 -5.84 10.94 6.85
N ALA A 61 -6.73 10.68 7.80
CA ALA A 61 -6.74 11.40 9.06
C ALA A 61 -7.23 10.53 10.21
N ARG A 62 -6.87 10.94 11.44
CA ARG A 62 -7.37 10.37 12.69
C ARG A 62 -7.87 11.47 13.62
N GLY A 63 -8.89 11.12 14.39
CA GLY A 63 -9.45 11.98 15.42
C GLY A 63 -9.78 11.20 16.69
N ARG A 64 -10.11 11.94 17.75
CA ARG A 64 -10.66 11.36 18.98
C ARG A 64 -11.93 12.09 19.35
N PHE A 65 -13.05 11.37 19.29
CA PHE A 65 -14.37 11.91 19.54
C PHE A 65 -14.88 11.41 20.89
N PHE A 66 -15.72 12.18 21.56
CA PHE A 66 -16.33 11.69 22.79
C PHE A 66 -17.23 10.47 22.49
N GLY A 67 -17.17 9.43 23.31
CA GLY A 67 -17.89 8.19 23.07
C GLY A 67 -19.39 8.38 22.88
N TRP A 68 -20.01 9.28 23.65
CA TRP A 68 -21.43 9.64 23.48
C TRP A 68 -21.76 10.27 22.13
N MET A 69 -20.75 10.76 21.39
CA MET A 69 -20.89 11.27 20.04
C MET A 69 -20.97 10.15 18.98
N VAL A 70 -20.35 9.01 19.25
CA VAL A 70 -20.07 7.99 18.23
C VAL A 70 -20.87 6.72 18.47
N CYS A 71 -21.13 6.39 19.74
CA CYS A 71 -21.84 5.18 20.14
C CYS A 71 -22.81 5.49 21.28
N ALA A 72 -24.09 5.13 21.15
CA ALA A 72 -25.01 5.35 22.26
C ALA A 72 -24.65 4.49 23.47
N GLY A 73 -24.94 5.03 24.65
CA GLY A 73 -24.54 4.45 25.92
C GLY A 73 -23.04 4.49 26.21
N CYS A 74 -22.20 5.02 25.31
CA CYS A 74 -20.81 5.32 25.66
C CYS A 74 -20.74 6.60 26.50
N GLY A 75 -19.76 6.61 27.41
CA GLY A 75 -19.53 7.75 28.30
C GLY A 75 -18.70 8.86 27.65
N TRP A 76 -18.08 9.67 28.51
CA TRP A 76 -17.23 10.79 28.12
C TRP A 76 -15.80 10.40 27.70
N SER A 77 -15.50 9.10 27.62
CA SER A 77 -14.19 8.63 27.14
C SER A 77 -14.01 8.93 25.66
N GLY A 78 -12.81 9.34 25.26
CA GLY A 78 -12.49 9.49 23.84
C GLY A 78 -12.43 8.14 23.11
N VAL A 79 -13.08 8.05 21.97
CA VAL A 79 -13.08 6.92 21.04
C VAL A 79 -12.23 7.33 19.83
N PRO A 80 -11.26 6.49 19.42
CA PRO A 80 -10.47 6.76 18.23
C PRO A 80 -11.35 6.65 16.98
N MET A 81 -11.09 7.52 16.01
CA MET A 81 -11.80 7.59 14.75
C MET A 81 -10.79 7.70 13.61
N GLU A 82 -11.06 6.99 12.52
CA GLU A 82 -10.25 7.04 11.31
C GLU A 82 -11.08 7.52 10.14
N PHE A 83 -10.46 8.30 9.27
CA PHE A 83 -11.06 8.85 8.07
C PHE A 83 -10.32 8.24 6.89
N ARG A 84 -11.06 7.51 6.07
CA ARG A 84 -10.49 6.60 5.07
C ARG A 84 -11.06 6.89 3.69
N THR A 85 -10.20 6.72 2.69
CA THR A 85 -10.62 6.58 1.29
C THR A 85 -10.44 5.13 0.89
N TYR A 86 -11.39 4.61 0.11
CA TYR A 86 -11.37 3.22 -0.35
C TYR A 86 -11.20 3.16 -1.87
N GLN A 87 -10.55 2.09 -2.35
CA GLN A 87 -10.39 1.83 -3.77
C GLN A 87 -10.71 0.36 -4.06
N LEU A 88 -11.60 0.15 -5.03
CA LEU A 88 -11.95 -1.16 -5.55
C LEU A 88 -11.16 -1.34 -6.84
N ALA A 89 -10.20 -2.25 -6.86
CA ALA A 89 -9.29 -2.43 -7.99
C ALA A 89 -9.65 -3.68 -8.80
N TYR A 90 -9.68 -3.54 -10.13
CA TYR A 90 -10.04 -4.60 -11.07
C TYR A 90 -8.80 -5.21 -11.72
N ALA A 91 -8.97 -6.41 -12.28
CA ALA A 91 -7.88 -7.15 -12.92
C ALA A 91 -7.32 -6.45 -14.18
N ASP A 92 -8.13 -5.62 -14.84
CA ASP A 92 -7.74 -4.85 -16.03
C ASP A 92 -7.06 -3.51 -15.68
N GLY A 93 -6.84 -3.23 -14.40
CA GLY A 93 -6.25 -1.99 -13.90
C GLY A 93 -7.26 -0.85 -13.71
N SER A 94 -8.54 -1.05 -14.08
CA SER A 94 -9.59 -0.07 -13.77
C SER A 94 -9.88 -0.01 -12.27
N SER A 95 -10.45 1.09 -11.80
CA SER A 95 -10.78 1.25 -10.38
C SER A 95 -12.01 2.11 -10.10
N VAL A 96 -12.63 1.81 -8.95
CA VAL A 96 -13.68 2.64 -8.35
C VAL A 96 -13.14 3.20 -7.04
N VAL A 97 -13.13 4.53 -6.88
CA VAL A 97 -12.78 5.19 -5.62
C VAL A 97 -14.05 5.57 -4.86
N VAL A 98 -14.10 5.20 -3.59
CA VAL A 98 -15.20 5.48 -2.67
C VAL A 98 -14.71 6.43 -1.60
N ASP A 99 -15.40 7.57 -1.49
CA ASP A 99 -15.12 8.68 -0.57
C ASP A 99 -13.80 9.43 -0.85
N ALA A 100 -13.72 10.64 -0.32
CA ALA A 100 -12.61 11.58 -0.48
C ALA A 100 -12.44 12.42 0.80
N VAL A 101 -11.57 11.96 1.69
CA VAL A 101 -11.27 12.57 2.98
C VAL A 101 -10.74 13.99 2.82
N HIS A 102 -11.08 14.86 3.76
CA HIS A 102 -10.73 16.28 3.78
C HIS A 102 -9.23 16.58 3.76
N GLY A 103 -8.89 17.75 3.19
CA GLY A 103 -7.51 18.23 3.11
C GLY A 103 -7.00 18.96 4.36
N ALA A 104 -5.73 19.34 4.33
CA ALA A 104 -5.00 19.91 5.46
C ALA A 104 -5.64 21.17 6.07
N GLU A 105 -6.15 22.09 5.24
CA GLU A 105 -6.81 23.32 5.72
C GLU A 105 -8.06 22.99 6.55
N ARG A 106 -8.90 22.09 6.02
CA ARG A 106 -10.10 21.64 6.71
C ARG A 106 -9.73 20.85 7.96
N HIS A 107 -8.69 20.01 7.91
CA HIS A 107 -8.19 19.27 9.07
C HIS A 107 -7.76 20.23 10.19
N ALA A 108 -6.97 21.26 9.88
CA ALA A 108 -6.48 22.24 10.85
C ALA A 108 -7.59 23.08 11.50
N SER A 109 -8.75 23.20 10.84
CA SER A 109 -9.90 23.92 11.38
C SER A 109 -10.68 23.15 12.47
N MET A 110 -10.34 21.87 12.73
CA MET A 110 -11.13 20.97 13.58
C MET A 110 -10.42 20.61 14.89
N PRO A 111 -10.95 21.03 16.06
CA PRO A 111 -10.29 20.81 17.35
C PRO A 111 -10.20 19.33 17.82
N MET A 112 -11.01 18.42 17.26
CA MET A 112 -11.07 17.00 17.68
C MET A 112 -10.16 16.08 16.85
N MET A 113 -9.46 16.64 15.88
CA MET A 113 -8.54 15.92 15.01
C MET A 113 -7.15 15.89 15.63
N ALA A 114 -6.47 14.75 15.49
CA ALA A 114 -5.16 14.52 16.12
C ALA A 114 -4.06 14.36 15.08
N ASP A 115 -4.28 13.48 14.09
CA ASP A 115 -3.28 13.12 13.09
C ASP A 115 -3.81 13.35 11.68
N TYR A 116 -2.99 13.97 10.84
CA TYR A 116 -3.23 14.15 9.41
C TYR A 116 -2.05 13.58 8.64
N ASP A 117 -2.33 12.78 7.63
CA ASP A 117 -1.32 12.23 6.75
C ASP A 117 -1.38 12.95 5.38
N PRO A 118 -0.47 13.91 5.11
CA PRO A 118 -0.43 14.61 3.84
C PRO A 118 -0.06 13.70 2.66
N GLU A 119 0.67 12.61 2.90
CA GLU A 119 1.04 11.63 1.89
C GLU A 119 -0.15 10.75 1.54
N ALA A 120 -0.88 10.26 2.53
CA ALA A 120 -2.15 9.57 2.31
C ALA A 120 -3.17 10.44 1.55
N PHE A 121 -3.25 11.74 1.87
CA PHE A 121 -4.08 12.68 1.10
C PHE A 121 -3.59 12.80 -0.36
N ALA A 122 -2.28 12.91 -0.59
CA ALA A 122 -1.71 12.93 -1.95
C ALA A 122 -2.02 11.63 -2.71
N ASN A 123 -1.90 10.48 -2.06
CA ASN A 123 -2.25 9.16 -2.61
C ASN A 123 -3.73 9.10 -3.01
N GLN A 124 -4.63 9.55 -2.13
CA GLN A 124 -6.06 9.70 -2.44
C GLN A 124 -6.27 10.58 -3.67
N THR A 125 -5.66 11.77 -3.74
CA THR A 125 -5.86 12.66 -4.91
C THR A 125 -5.35 12.03 -6.21
N THR A 126 -4.26 11.27 -6.13
CA THR A 126 -3.72 10.51 -7.27
C THR A 126 -4.67 9.40 -7.69
N ALA A 127 -5.23 8.64 -6.74
CA ALA A 127 -6.22 7.62 -7.01
C ALA A 127 -7.49 8.23 -7.63
N LEU A 128 -7.98 9.35 -7.11
CA LEU A 128 -9.14 10.07 -7.66
C LEU A 128 -8.91 10.50 -9.11
N ARG A 129 -7.71 11.00 -9.47
CA ARG A 129 -7.37 11.39 -10.85
C ARG A 129 -7.38 10.25 -11.86
N ARG A 130 -7.25 9.02 -11.38
CA ARG A 130 -7.11 7.82 -12.19
C ARG A 130 -8.30 6.88 -12.10
N ALA A 131 -9.25 7.19 -11.24
CA ALA A 131 -10.41 6.36 -11.01
C ALA A 131 -11.33 6.39 -12.23
N ASP A 132 -11.76 5.21 -12.67
CA ASP A 132 -12.77 5.11 -13.73
C ASP A 132 -14.13 5.53 -13.23
N ARG A 133 -14.42 5.35 -11.94
CA ARG A 133 -15.63 5.85 -11.28
C ARG A 133 -15.30 6.34 -9.89
N ILE A 134 -15.97 7.42 -9.48
CA ILE A 134 -15.84 8.00 -8.15
C ILE A 134 -17.25 8.14 -7.59
N LEU A 135 -17.47 7.63 -6.39
CA LEU A 135 -18.71 7.83 -5.65
C LEU A 135 -18.43 8.21 -4.21
N LEU A 136 -19.44 8.82 -3.60
CA LEU A 136 -19.44 9.20 -2.21
C LEU A 136 -20.54 8.40 -1.51
N THR A 137 -20.24 7.86 -0.34
CA THR A 137 -21.25 7.25 0.53
C THR A 137 -22.24 8.32 1.01
N HIS A 138 -21.73 9.49 1.40
CA HIS A 138 -22.57 10.61 1.82
C HIS A 138 -21.83 11.96 1.77
N GLU A 139 -22.57 13.05 1.97
CA GLU A 139 -22.09 14.44 1.80
C GLU A 139 -21.62 15.14 3.07
N HIS A 140 -20.60 14.63 3.74
CA HIS A 140 -19.92 15.39 4.79
C HIS A 140 -18.48 15.71 4.41
N TRP A 141 -17.86 16.58 5.22
CA TRP A 141 -16.50 17.04 4.96
C TRP A 141 -15.50 15.88 4.96
N ASP A 142 -15.69 14.88 5.81
CA ASP A 142 -14.90 13.66 5.94
C ASP A 142 -15.04 12.69 4.76
N HIS A 143 -16.07 12.85 3.92
CA HIS A 143 -16.32 11.99 2.77
C HIS A 143 -16.22 12.72 1.44
N ALA A 144 -16.40 14.04 1.41
CA ALA A 144 -16.50 14.80 0.16
C ALA A 144 -15.46 15.92 0.02
N ASN A 145 -14.96 16.50 1.13
CA ASN A 145 -14.13 17.71 1.05
C ASN A 145 -12.84 17.50 0.25
N GLY A 146 -12.27 16.28 0.27
CA GLY A 146 -11.09 15.94 -0.51
C GLY A 146 -11.26 16.15 -2.01
N LEU A 147 -12.50 16.13 -2.53
CA LEU A 147 -12.77 16.44 -3.93
C LEU A 147 -12.38 17.87 -4.30
N LEU A 148 -12.34 18.83 -3.37
CA LEU A 148 -11.95 20.21 -3.68
C LEU A 148 -10.56 20.31 -4.32
N ALA A 149 -9.66 19.36 -4.02
CA ALA A 149 -8.33 19.33 -4.60
C ALA A 149 -8.30 18.85 -6.08
N VAL A 150 -9.38 18.22 -6.56
CA VAL A 150 -9.38 17.47 -7.82
C VAL A 150 -10.62 17.67 -8.68
N ILE A 151 -11.70 18.29 -8.18
CA ILE A 151 -13.01 18.35 -8.84
C ILE A 151 -13.01 19.18 -10.14
N ASP A 152 -12.08 20.12 -10.27
CA ASP A 152 -11.93 20.93 -11.49
C ASP A 152 -11.01 20.25 -12.53
N ASP A 153 -10.43 19.09 -12.22
CA ASP A 153 -9.58 18.33 -13.12
C ASP A 153 -10.39 17.62 -14.22
N ALA A 154 -9.98 17.79 -15.47
CA ALA A 154 -10.61 17.15 -16.63
C ALA A 154 -10.54 15.62 -16.54
N SER A 155 -9.53 15.05 -15.87
CA SER A 155 -9.40 13.61 -15.67
C SER A 155 -10.36 13.04 -14.62
N VAL A 156 -11.01 13.89 -13.82
CA VAL A 156 -11.86 13.47 -12.68
C VAL A 156 -13.33 13.67 -12.98
N ARG A 157 -13.68 14.81 -13.58
CA ARG A 157 -15.08 15.23 -13.78
C ARG A 157 -15.98 14.20 -14.47
N PRO A 158 -15.56 13.52 -15.55
CA PRO A 158 -16.40 12.53 -16.22
C PRO A 158 -16.72 11.29 -15.37
N HIS A 159 -15.98 11.08 -14.29
CA HIS A 159 -16.02 9.87 -13.47
C HIS A 159 -16.79 10.06 -12.16
N LEU A 160 -17.17 11.30 -11.82
CA LEU A 160 -17.93 11.64 -10.60
C LEU A 160 -19.41 11.25 -10.72
N LEU A 161 -19.81 10.23 -9.97
CA LEU A 161 -21.19 9.71 -9.92
C LEU A 161 -21.95 10.22 -8.69
N ILE A 162 -22.06 11.55 -8.56
CA ILE A 162 -22.75 12.19 -7.43
C ILE A 162 -24.22 12.45 -7.81
N PRO A 163 -25.22 11.86 -7.12
CA PRO A 163 -26.63 12.09 -7.39
C PRO A 163 -27.06 13.56 -7.22
N THR A 164 -28.10 13.98 -7.93
CA THR A 164 -28.63 15.34 -7.87
C THR A 164 -29.02 15.72 -6.45
N ALA A 165 -29.71 14.84 -5.71
CA ALA A 165 -30.11 15.12 -4.33
C ALA A 165 -28.90 15.38 -3.42
N GLN A 166 -27.77 14.72 -3.67
CA GLN A 166 -26.53 14.88 -2.90
C GLN A 166 -25.78 16.18 -3.27
N ARG A 167 -25.76 16.56 -4.56
CA ARG A 167 -25.12 17.82 -5.03
C ARG A 167 -25.74 19.07 -4.40
N HIS A 168 -27.06 19.05 -4.21
CA HIS A 168 -27.83 20.22 -3.78
C HIS A 168 -28.08 20.27 -2.26
N SER A 169 -27.53 19.32 -1.50
CA SER A 169 -27.75 19.25 -0.06
C SER A 169 -26.98 20.34 0.68
N ALA A 170 -27.47 20.69 1.88
CA ALA A 170 -26.81 21.69 2.72
C ALA A 170 -25.43 21.22 3.21
N ALA A 171 -25.31 19.94 3.56
CA ALA A 171 -24.08 19.36 4.07
C ALA A 171 -22.96 19.31 2.99
N MET A 172 -23.31 19.11 1.71
CA MET A 172 -22.35 19.25 0.60
C MET A 172 -21.77 20.67 0.49
N ARG A 173 -22.62 21.70 0.67
CA ARG A 173 -22.17 23.11 0.70
C ARG A 173 -21.27 23.39 1.91
N GLU A 174 -21.60 22.83 3.07
CA GLU A 174 -20.79 22.93 4.30
C GLU A 174 -19.44 22.21 4.20
N ALA A 175 -19.37 21.17 3.37
CA ALA A 175 -18.12 20.52 2.97
C ALA A 175 -17.27 21.38 2.01
N GLY A 176 -17.77 22.54 1.57
CA GLY A 176 -17.08 23.51 0.72
C GLY A 176 -17.33 23.34 -0.78
N LEU A 177 -18.20 22.40 -1.18
CA LEU A 177 -18.53 22.12 -2.58
C LEU A 177 -19.80 22.89 -3.00
N SER A 178 -19.62 24.02 -3.70
CA SER A 178 -20.74 24.82 -4.21
C SER A 178 -21.40 24.18 -5.44
N GLU A 179 -22.66 24.55 -5.69
CA GLU A 179 -23.42 24.05 -6.86
C GLU A 179 -22.71 24.32 -8.20
N GLU A 180 -22.01 25.45 -8.30
CA GLU A 180 -21.25 25.84 -9.48
C GLU A 180 -20.18 24.82 -9.87
N ARG A 181 -19.55 24.14 -8.90
CA ARG A 181 -18.51 23.13 -9.14
C ARG A 181 -19.07 21.88 -9.83
N PHE A 182 -20.36 21.60 -9.65
CA PHE A 182 -21.04 20.44 -10.21
C PHE A 182 -21.63 20.69 -11.61
N VAL A 183 -21.55 21.92 -12.13
CA VAL A 183 -22.07 22.27 -13.46
C VAL A 183 -21.34 21.44 -14.53
N GLY A 184 -22.10 20.73 -15.36
CA GLY A 184 -21.55 19.91 -16.45
C GLY A 184 -20.98 18.55 -16.01
N LEU A 185 -21.16 18.14 -14.76
CA LEU A 185 -20.91 16.76 -14.36
C LEU A 185 -21.97 15.82 -14.99
N PRO A 186 -21.61 14.55 -15.27
CA PRO A 186 -22.56 13.55 -15.77
C PRO A 186 -23.81 13.44 -14.89
N GLU A 187 -24.96 13.13 -15.47
CA GLU A 187 -26.16 12.86 -14.66
C GLU A 187 -25.99 11.53 -13.89
N ALA A 188 -26.32 11.56 -12.60
CA ALA A 188 -26.43 10.37 -11.76
C ALA A 188 -27.84 10.36 -11.15
N PRO A 189 -28.70 9.40 -11.52
CA PRO A 189 -30.11 9.43 -11.14
C PRO A 189 -30.30 9.16 -9.63
N ASP A 190 -31.29 9.82 -9.05
CA ASP A 190 -31.74 9.63 -7.66
C ASP A 190 -32.62 8.37 -7.57
N VAL A 191 -32.00 7.20 -7.70
CA VAL A 191 -32.65 5.89 -7.60
C VAL A 191 -32.22 5.14 -6.34
N ALA A 192 -33.10 4.27 -5.83
CA ALA A 192 -32.84 3.48 -4.63
C ALA A 192 -31.63 2.54 -4.79
N LEU A 193 -31.49 1.90 -5.95
CA LEU A 193 -30.39 1.00 -6.29
C LEU A 193 -29.71 1.46 -7.58
N ARG A 194 -28.42 1.77 -7.51
CA ARG A 194 -27.65 2.26 -8.65
C ARG A 194 -26.46 1.34 -8.93
N PRO A 195 -26.43 0.63 -10.07
CA PRO A 195 -25.21 -0.06 -10.50
C PRO A 195 -24.14 0.98 -10.84
N VAL A 196 -22.93 0.79 -10.32
CA VAL A 196 -21.80 1.72 -10.45
C VAL A 196 -20.76 1.18 -11.41
N ALA A 197 -20.37 -0.07 -11.18
CA ALA A 197 -19.41 -0.85 -11.94
C ALA A 197 -19.72 -2.34 -11.70
N PRO A 198 -19.14 -3.28 -12.48
CA PRO A 198 -19.30 -4.70 -12.21
C PRO A 198 -18.94 -5.04 -10.75
N GLY A 199 -19.81 -5.76 -10.07
CA GLY A 199 -19.70 -6.07 -8.64
C GLY A 199 -20.09 -4.93 -7.68
N VAL A 200 -20.40 -3.71 -8.14
CA VAL A 200 -20.57 -2.53 -7.26
C VAL A 200 -21.94 -1.88 -7.44
N VAL A 201 -22.70 -1.78 -6.36
CA VAL A 201 -24.04 -1.17 -6.34
C VAL A 201 -24.13 -0.17 -5.18
N ALA A 202 -24.46 1.08 -5.51
CA ALA A 202 -24.78 2.12 -4.53
C ALA A 202 -26.25 2.01 -4.11
N ILE A 203 -26.53 2.07 -2.81
CA ILE A 203 -27.86 1.94 -2.23
C ILE A 203 -28.19 3.22 -1.48
N ALA A 204 -29.27 3.89 -1.89
CA ALA A 204 -29.73 5.09 -1.22
C ALA A 204 -30.49 4.75 0.05
N MET A 205 -30.14 5.40 1.17
CA MET A 205 -30.85 5.24 2.45
C MET A 205 -31.39 6.58 2.94
N PRO A 206 -32.69 6.68 3.26
CA PRO A 206 -33.26 7.91 3.77
C PRO A 206 -32.88 8.14 5.24
N GLY A 207 -32.66 9.38 5.64
CA GLY A 207 -32.76 9.82 7.03
C GLY A 207 -31.62 10.70 7.52
N HIS A 208 -30.38 10.33 7.22
CA HIS A 208 -29.21 11.13 7.60
C HIS A 208 -28.97 12.25 6.59
N THR A 209 -28.76 11.87 5.33
CA THR A 209 -28.48 12.78 4.23
C THR A 209 -28.91 12.14 2.88
N PRO A 210 -29.33 12.93 1.87
CA PRO A 210 -29.70 12.41 0.55
C PRO A 210 -28.49 11.85 -0.21
N GLY A 211 -28.46 10.54 -0.47
CA GLY A 211 -27.36 9.94 -1.23
C GLY A 211 -27.22 8.44 -1.00
N SER A 212 -26.10 7.88 -1.44
CA SER A 212 -25.80 6.45 -1.41
C SER A 212 -25.10 6.03 -0.11
N GLN A 213 -25.82 6.05 1.01
CA GLN A 213 -25.26 5.77 2.35
C GLN A 213 -24.62 4.38 2.49
N VAL A 214 -24.96 3.45 1.60
CA VAL A 214 -24.44 2.09 1.58
C VAL A 214 -23.91 1.74 0.20
N VAL A 215 -22.71 1.17 0.14
CA VAL A 215 -22.14 0.62 -1.09
C VAL A 215 -21.98 -0.88 -0.93
N TYR A 216 -22.69 -1.65 -1.75
CA TYR A 216 -22.52 -3.08 -1.87
C TYR A 216 -21.41 -3.38 -2.87
N VAL A 217 -20.50 -4.29 -2.49
CA VAL A 217 -19.42 -4.77 -3.35
C VAL A 217 -19.40 -6.30 -3.33
N ARG A 218 -19.32 -6.92 -4.50
CA ARG A 218 -19.04 -8.35 -4.69
C ARG A 218 -17.74 -8.54 -5.43
N ARG A 219 -16.75 -9.12 -4.75
CA ARG A 219 -15.42 -9.41 -5.30
C ARG A 219 -15.46 -10.58 -6.27
N ALA A 220 -14.42 -10.67 -7.11
CA ALA A 220 -14.27 -11.74 -8.10
C ALA A 220 -14.15 -13.15 -7.52
N ASP A 221 -13.86 -13.27 -6.22
CA ASP A 221 -13.80 -14.53 -5.47
C ASP A 221 -15.14 -14.88 -4.78
N GLY A 222 -16.17 -14.05 -4.95
CA GLY A 222 -17.50 -14.23 -4.34
C GLY A 222 -17.69 -13.55 -2.99
N ALA A 223 -16.65 -12.94 -2.40
CA ALA A 223 -16.81 -12.23 -1.13
C ALA A 223 -17.67 -10.97 -1.28
N GLU A 224 -18.62 -10.77 -0.37
CA GLU A 224 -19.55 -9.64 -0.40
C GLU A 224 -19.28 -8.66 0.76
N TYR A 225 -19.27 -7.35 0.45
CA TYR A 225 -18.98 -6.26 1.38
C TYR A 225 -20.16 -5.29 1.41
N LEU A 226 -20.38 -4.72 2.59
CA LEU A 226 -21.26 -3.58 2.79
C LEU A 226 -20.46 -2.45 3.42
N PHE A 227 -20.17 -1.43 2.63
CA PHE A 227 -19.64 -0.17 3.12
C PHE A 227 -20.78 0.62 3.73
N LEU A 228 -20.70 0.82 5.03
CA LEU A 228 -21.65 1.64 5.77
C LEU A 228 -20.98 2.99 6.04
N GLY A 229 -21.57 4.06 5.50
CA GLY A 229 -21.19 5.43 5.84
C GLY A 229 -21.57 5.79 7.29
N ASP A 230 -21.99 7.04 7.49
CA ASP A 230 -22.29 7.62 8.80
C ASP A 230 -23.59 7.17 9.48
N ILE A 231 -24.12 6.02 9.08
CA ILE A 231 -25.31 5.42 9.70
C ILE A 231 -24.98 5.01 11.14
N THR A 232 -23.80 4.41 11.35
CA THR A 232 -23.41 3.83 12.63
C THR A 232 -22.18 4.47 13.25
N TRP A 233 -21.27 5.08 12.47
CA TRP A 233 -19.97 5.65 12.88
C TRP A 233 -18.99 4.65 13.55
N ASN A 234 -19.52 3.62 14.23
CA ASN A 234 -18.77 2.59 14.93
C ASN A 234 -19.54 1.27 14.91
N ALA A 235 -18.83 0.17 14.68
CA ALA A 235 -19.41 -1.17 14.55
C ALA A 235 -20.08 -1.66 15.84
N ARG A 236 -19.74 -1.08 16.99
CA ARG A 236 -20.40 -1.37 18.27
C ARG A 236 -21.91 -1.08 18.24
N ASN A 237 -22.36 -0.08 17.49
CA ASN A 237 -23.79 0.21 17.36
C ASN A 237 -24.55 -0.93 16.68
N LEU A 238 -23.88 -1.69 15.78
CA LEU A 238 -24.43 -2.89 15.16
C LEU A 238 -24.42 -4.10 16.11
N ARG A 239 -23.29 -4.33 16.80
CA ARG A 239 -23.11 -5.48 17.69
C ARG A 239 -24.00 -5.43 18.93
N GLU A 240 -24.12 -4.25 19.53
CA GLU A 240 -24.86 -4.05 20.78
C GLU A 240 -26.30 -3.59 20.57
N ARG A 241 -26.74 -3.42 19.31
CA ARG A 241 -28.08 -2.98 18.90
C ARG A 241 -28.50 -1.69 19.62
N ARG A 242 -27.66 -0.65 19.54
CA ARG A 242 -27.86 0.66 20.19
C ARG A 242 -28.15 1.75 19.18
N GLY A 243 -29.06 2.67 19.52
CA GLY A 243 -29.40 3.83 18.70
C GLY A 243 -28.31 4.90 18.64
N LYS A 244 -28.60 6.04 18.00
CA LYS A 244 -27.75 7.24 18.08
C LYS A 244 -28.17 8.07 19.30
N SER A 245 -27.30 8.94 19.84
CA SER A 245 -27.70 9.79 20.97
C SER A 245 -28.70 10.89 20.55
N LEU A 246 -29.67 11.16 21.43
CA LEU A 246 -30.75 12.14 21.19
C LEU A 246 -30.20 13.54 20.92
N LEU A 247 -29.09 13.88 21.57
CA LEU A 247 -28.44 15.19 21.46
C LEU A 247 -27.83 15.40 20.06
N ILE A 248 -27.17 14.38 19.51
CA ILE A 248 -26.58 14.49 18.16
C ILE A 248 -27.65 14.57 17.11
N GLY A 249 -28.67 13.70 17.18
CA GLY A 249 -29.79 13.79 16.26
C GLY A 249 -30.55 15.12 16.36
N LEU A 250 -30.32 15.94 17.39
CA LEU A 250 -30.86 17.31 17.48
C LEU A 250 -29.93 18.32 16.80
N VAL A 251 -28.63 18.19 17.05
CA VAL A 251 -27.60 19.09 16.52
C VAL A 251 -27.40 18.89 15.02
N ALA A 252 -27.46 17.65 14.53
CA ALA A 252 -27.24 17.27 13.14
C ALA A 252 -28.51 17.30 12.26
N GLY A 253 -29.70 17.56 12.84
CA GLY A 253 -30.95 17.72 12.08
C GLY A 253 -31.46 16.45 11.38
N GLU A 254 -31.12 15.27 11.89
CA GLU A 254 -31.36 13.98 11.25
C GLU A 254 -32.75 13.37 11.53
N ASP A 255 -33.26 12.55 10.59
CA ASP A 255 -34.42 11.70 10.85
C ASP A 255 -34.03 10.49 11.70
N ARG A 256 -34.20 10.67 13.00
CA ARG A 256 -33.84 9.67 14.02
C ARG A 256 -34.61 8.36 13.88
N VAL A 257 -35.85 8.41 13.40
CA VAL A 257 -36.66 7.20 13.23
C VAL A 257 -36.07 6.37 12.11
N ARG A 258 -35.77 6.99 10.97
CA ARG A 258 -35.14 6.31 9.83
C ARG A 258 -33.74 5.79 10.13
N ILE A 259 -32.93 6.55 10.87
CA ILE A 259 -31.60 6.09 11.29
C ILE A 259 -31.72 4.89 12.24
N ALA A 260 -32.65 4.93 13.21
CA ALA A 260 -32.89 3.81 14.10
C ALA A 260 -33.37 2.56 13.32
N GLU A 261 -34.23 2.73 12.31
CA GLU A 261 -34.63 1.63 11.41
C GLU A 261 -33.42 1.04 10.66
N GLN A 262 -32.52 1.87 10.14
CA GLN A 262 -31.31 1.40 9.46
C GLN A 262 -30.38 0.63 10.40
N ILE A 263 -30.05 1.19 11.57
CA ILE A 263 -29.17 0.52 12.54
C ILE A 263 -29.79 -0.81 13.00
N ALA A 264 -31.10 -0.83 13.26
CA ALA A 264 -31.81 -2.06 13.63
C ALA A 264 -31.71 -3.11 12.53
N TYR A 265 -31.93 -2.72 11.27
CA TYR A 265 -31.84 -3.62 10.12
C TYR A 265 -30.44 -4.23 9.97
N PHE A 266 -29.39 -3.39 9.99
CA PHE A 266 -28.01 -3.88 9.84
C PHE A 266 -27.52 -4.66 11.07
N SER A 267 -28.02 -4.35 12.27
CA SER A 267 -27.78 -5.15 13.47
C SER A 267 -28.40 -6.54 13.35
N ASP A 268 -29.64 -6.62 12.86
CA ASP A 268 -30.32 -7.90 12.62
C ASP A 268 -29.59 -8.70 11.53
N LEU A 269 -29.15 -8.05 10.45
CA LEU A 269 -28.34 -8.67 9.40
C LEU A 269 -26.98 -9.17 9.90
N ALA A 270 -26.32 -8.42 10.78
CA ALA A 270 -25.04 -8.81 11.38
C ALA A 270 -25.16 -9.93 12.41
N THR A 271 -26.30 -10.02 13.11
CA THR A 271 -26.56 -11.04 14.15
C THR A 271 -27.21 -12.32 13.61
N ALA A 272 -27.87 -12.26 12.45
CA ALA A 272 -28.52 -13.39 11.79
C ALA A 272 -27.56 -14.41 11.16
N GLY A 273 -26.24 -14.27 11.33
CA GLY A 273 -25.27 -15.31 10.98
C GLY A 273 -25.56 -16.64 11.69
N PRO A 274 -25.15 -17.76 11.09
CA PRO A 274 -26.02 -18.89 10.75
C PRO A 274 -26.83 -19.43 11.94
N GLY A 275 -28.17 -19.46 11.84
CA GLY A 275 -28.98 -20.30 12.75
C GLY A 275 -30.37 -19.82 13.21
N THR A 276 -31.00 -18.80 12.62
CA THR A 276 -32.34 -18.35 13.10
C THR A 276 -33.55 -18.88 12.31
N GLY A 277 -33.38 -19.95 11.53
CA GLY A 277 -34.52 -20.82 11.18
C GLY A 277 -35.18 -20.65 9.81
N GLU A 278 -34.46 -20.13 8.80
CA GLU A 278 -34.72 -20.53 7.41
C GLU A 278 -33.47 -21.24 6.85
N PRO A 279 -33.55 -22.51 6.38
CA PRO A 279 -32.37 -23.34 6.16
C PRO A 279 -31.51 -23.05 4.91
N ASP A 280 -31.65 -21.92 4.21
CA ASP A 280 -31.08 -21.80 2.84
C ASP A 280 -30.72 -20.37 2.37
N SER A 281 -30.33 -19.42 3.23
CA SER A 281 -30.01 -18.06 2.74
C SER A 281 -28.58 -17.85 2.24
N GLY A 282 -27.57 -18.56 2.74
CA GLY A 282 -26.21 -18.50 2.17
C GLY A 282 -25.53 -17.11 2.11
N VAL A 283 -25.97 -16.13 2.90
CA VAL A 283 -25.49 -14.73 2.84
C VAL A 283 -24.62 -14.38 4.06
N SER A 284 -23.36 -14.01 3.85
CA SER A 284 -22.50 -13.37 4.87
C SER A 284 -21.78 -12.15 4.29
N PHE A 285 -22.03 -10.96 4.84
CA PHE A 285 -21.36 -9.73 4.43
C PHE A 285 -20.19 -9.38 5.34
N ALA A 286 -19.08 -8.93 4.75
CA ALA A 286 -18.08 -8.15 5.47
C ALA A 286 -18.57 -6.70 5.61
N PHE A 287 -18.85 -6.26 6.84
CA PHE A 287 -19.23 -4.88 7.10
C PHE A 287 -17.98 -4.00 7.21
N VAL A 288 -17.89 -2.99 6.35
CA VAL A 288 -16.86 -1.94 6.40
C VAL A 288 -17.52 -0.68 6.96
N VAL A 289 -17.35 -0.43 8.26
CA VAL A 289 -17.84 0.81 8.89
C VAL A 289 -16.77 1.88 8.72
N ALA A 290 -17.13 3.00 8.08
CA ALA A 290 -16.21 4.02 7.60
C ALA A 290 -15.14 4.49 8.61
N HIS A 291 -15.51 4.44 9.88
CA HIS A 291 -14.89 5.18 10.96
C HIS A 291 -14.41 4.32 12.15
N ASP A 292 -14.53 2.99 12.04
CA ASP A 292 -14.18 2.04 13.11
C ASP A 292 -12.77 1.46 12.91
N PRO A 293 -11.75 1.92 13.65
CA PRO A 293 -10.39 1.41 13.47
C PRO A 293 -10.25 -0.07 13.84
N GLU A 294 -10.98 -0.55 14.85
CA GLU A 294 -10.86 -1.92 15.35
C GLU A 294 -11.41 -2.93 14.34
N GLN A 295 -12.59 -2.66 13.80
CA GLN A 295 -13.19 -3.50 12.77
C GLN A 295 -12.36 -3.50 11.49
N ASN A 296 -11.91 -2.34 11.02
CA ASN A 296 -11.13 -2.25 9.79
C ASN A 296 -9.77 -2.95 9.94
N ALA A 297 -9.12 -2.85 11.11
CA ALA A 297 -7.90 -3.61 11.40
C ALA A 297 -8.15 -5.13 11.33
N ALA A 298 -9.27 -5.62 11.88
CA ALA A 298 -9.62 -7.04 11.81
C ALA A 298 -9.88 -7.52 10.37
N LEU A 299 -10.48 -6.68 9.50
CA LEU A 299 -10.65 -7.00 8.08
C LEU A 299 -9.31 -7.07 7.34
N VAL A 300 -8.34 -6.22 7.72
CA VAL A 300 -6.97 -6.29 7.19
C VAL A 300 -6.27 -7.57 7.63
N GLU A 301 -6.38 -7.95 8.90
CA GLU A 301 -5.81 -9.20 9.41
C GLU A 301 -6.38 -10.45 8.73
N GLN A 302 -7.64 -10.39 8.29
CA GLN A 302 -8.32 -11.46 7.58
C GLN A 302 -8.04 -11.48 6.07
N GLY A 303 -7.28 -10.51 5.53
CA GLY A 303 -7.04 -10.38 4.09
C GLY A 303 -8.27 -9.96 3.28
N LEU A 304 -9.30 -9.41 3.95
CA LEU A 304 -10.52 -8.92 3.32
C LEU A 304 -10.40 -7.44 2.90
N LEU A 305 -9.54 -6.68 3.58
CA LEU A 305 -9.24 -5.28 3.26
C LEU A 305 -7.73 -5.09 3.14
N GLU A 306 -7.26 -4.45 2.08
CA GLU A 306 -5.82 -4.22 1.87
C GLU A 306 -5.41 -2.79 2.23
N PRO A 307 -4.25 -2.58 2.86
CA PRO A 307 -3.75 -1.24 3.14
C PRO A 307 -3.14 -0.59 1.90
N GLY A 308 -3.28 0.73 1.82
CA GLY A 308 -2.72 1.59 0.79
C GLY A 308 -3.49 1.55 -0.53
N LEU A 309 -3.53 2.67 -1.26
CA LEU A 309 -4.15 2.72 -2.59
C LEU A 309 -3.19 2.20 -3.67
N VAL A 310 -3.75 1.63 -4.75
CA VAL A 310 -3.03 1.38 -5.99
C VAL A 310 -2.86 2.69 -6.73
N LEU A 311 -1.61 3.17 -6.74
CA LEU A 311 -1.18 4.38 -7.42
C LEU A 311 -0.46 4.10 -8.75
N SER A 312 -0.34 2.85 -9.17
CA SER A 312 0.25 2.45 -10.46
C SER A 312 -0.84 2.34 -11.52
N GLY A 313 -0.75 2.96 -12.70
CA GLY A 313 0.18 2.59 -13.78
C GLY A 313 1.40 3.47 -14.02
N ALA A 314 2.31 3.56 -13.04
CA ALA A 314 3.64 4.14 -13.25
C ALA A 314 4.55 3.21 -14.06
N TYR A 315 4.33 1.90 -13.96
CA TYR A 315 5.08 0.87 -14.65
C TYR A 315 4.16 -0.27 -15.11
N SER A 316 4.43 -0.83 -16.28
CA SER A 316 3.75 -1.99 -16.84
C SER A 316 4.75 -3.09 -17.16
N VAL A 317 4.45 -4.33 -16.78
CA VAL A 317 5.28 -5.47 -17.17
C VAL A 317 5.24 -5.65 -18.68
N VAL A 318 6.38 -5.96 -19.29
CA VAL A 318 6.45 -6.37 -20.69
C VAL A 318 6.20 -7.88 -20.74
N PRO A 319 5.01 -8.34 -21.16
CA PRO A 319 4.76 -9.77 -21.27
C PRO A 319 5.77 -10.38 -22.26
N ASP A 320 6.28 -11.56 -21.93
CA ASP A 320 7.19 -12.36 -22.77
C ASP A 320 8.64 -11.86 -22.90
N TRP A 321 9.05 -10.84 -22.14
CA TRP A 321 10.47 -10.51 -21.98
C TRP A 321 11.05 -11.23 -20.73
N PRO A 322 12.21 -11.90 -20.82
CA PRO A 322 13.06 -12.06 -22.01
C PRO A 322 12.62 -13.23 -22.90
N ALA A 323 12.73 -13.05 -24.22
CA ALA A 323 12.48 -14.10 -25.20
C ALA A 323 13.73 -14.97 -25.40
N LEU A 324 14.04 -15.81 -24.41
CA LEU A 324 15.20 -16.70 -24.44
C LEU A 324 15.07 -17.77 -25.53
N GLU A 325 16.23 -18.20 -26.05
CA GLU A 325 16.30 -19.30 -27.01
C GLU A 325 15.82 -20.63 -26.39
N PRO A 326 15.18 -21.51 -27.18
CA PRO A 326 14.77 -22.83 -26.68
C PRO A 326 15.94 -23.62 -26.09
N GLY A 327 15.75 -24.13 -24.86
CA GLY A 327 16.74 -24.95 -24.16
C GLY A 327 17.66 -24.17 -23.21
N VAL A 328 17.60 -22.83 -23.20
CA VAL A 328 18.22 -22.03 -22.14
C VAL A 328 17.32 -22.06 -20.90
N ALA A 329 17.87 -22.46 -19.76
CA ALA A 329 17.18 -22.45 -18.48
C ALA A 329 17.88 -21.47 -17.53
N ILE A 330 17.16 -20.43 -17.11
CA ILE A 330 17.58 -19.56 -16.00
C ILE A 330 17.14 -20.23 -14.69
N GLY A 331 18.00 -20.17 -13.68
CA GLY A 331 17.71 -20.67 -12.34
C GLY A 331 17.35 -19.52 -11.40
N GLU A 332 17.57 -19.70 -10.10
CA GLU A 332 17.48 -18.59 -9.13
C GLU A 332 18.32 -17.41 -9.64
N THR A 333 17.68 -16.29 -9.98
CA THR A 333 18.37 -15.11 -10.51
C THR A 333 18.67 -14.18 -9.35
N SER A 334 19.95 -14.03 -9.02
CA SER A 334 20.39 -13.34 -7.81
C SER A 334 20.89 -11.92 -8.07
N GLY A 335 21.36 -11.62 -9.27
CA GLY A 335 21.88 -10.28 -9.58
C GLY A 335 21.42 -9.81 -10.94
N VAL A 336 21.21 -8.50 -11.08
CA VAL A 336 20.91 -7.87 -12.37
C VAL A 336 21.56 -6.49 -12.46
N GLY A 337 22.08 -6.14 -13.63
CA GLY A 337 22.71 -4.85 -13.91
C GLY A 337 22.47 -4.42 -15.35
N VAL A 338 22.50 -3.11 -15.61
CA VAL A 338 22.35 -2.56 -16.97
C VAL A 338 23.59 -1.75 -17.34
N ASP A 339 24.18 -2.06 -18.48
CA ASP A 339 25.38 -1.38 -18.96
C ASP A 339 25.08 -0.03 -19.62
N SER A 340 26.12 0.73 -19.97
CA SER A 340 25.95 2.04 -20.61
C SER A 340 25.33 1.99 -22.01
N HIS A 341 25.27 0.81 -22.63
CA HIS A 341 24.63 0.55 -23.91
C HIS A 341 23.17 0.06 -23.76
N GLY A 342 22.71 -0.16 -22.53
CA GLY A 342 21.39 -0.67 -22.20
C GLY A 342 21.28 -2.20 -22.21
N HIS A 343 22.36 -2.97 -22.39
CA HIS A 343 22.31 -4.42 -22.23
C HIS A 343 22.07 -4.80 -20.78
N VAL A 344 21.23 -5.81 -20.57
CA VAL A 344 20.85 -6.28 -19.24
C VAL A 344 21.66 -7.52 -18.92
N PHE A 345 22.55 -7.43 -17.94
CA PHE A 345 23.30 -8.56 -17.42
C PHE A 345 22.57 -9.18 -16.25
N LEU A 346 22.35 -10.49 -16.29
CA LEU A 346 21.77 -11.26 -15.19
C LEU A 346 22.77 -12.27 -14.66
N PHE A 347 22.72 -12.50 -13.35
CA PHE A 347 23.54 -13.49 -12.64
C PHE A 347 22.64 -14.54 -12.00
N HIS A 348 22.76 -15.80 -12.42
CA HIS A 348 21.84 -16.86 -12.01
C HIS A 348 22.52 -18.17 -11.61
N ARG A 349 21.79 -18.98 -10.83
CA ARG A 349 22.22 -20.28 -10.27
C ARG A 349 21.72 -21.48 -11.09
N GLY A 350 21.42 -21.24 -12.37
CA GLY A 350 20.92 -22.27 -13.29
C GLY A 350 22.05 -23.07 -13.95
N PRO A 351 21.71 -24.06 -14.78
CA PRO A 351 22.72 -24.81 -15.54
C PRO A 351 23.42 -23.93 -16.58
N GLY A 352 24.69 -24.22 -16.86
CA GLY A 352 25.48 -23.55 -17.90
C GLY A 352 26.17 -22.26 -17.41
N PRO A 353 26.43 -21.30 -18.32
CA PRO A 353 27.02 -20.00 -17.97
C PRO A 353 26.13 -19.20 -17.01
N SER A 354 26.65 -18.83 -15.84
CA SER A 354 25.87 -18.12 -14.81
C SER A 354 25.61 -16.64 -15.13
N ILE A 355 26.38 -16.04 -16.04
CA ILE A 355 26.19 -14.64 -16.45
C ILE A 355 25.73 -14.62 -17.89
N LEU A 356 24.57 -13.99 -18.13
CA LEU A 356 24.01 -13.75 -19.45
C LEU A 356 23.80 -12.25 -19.64
N GLY A 357 24.30 -11.68 -20.73
CA GLY A 357 23.94 -10.34 -21.19
C GLY A 357 22.83 -10.44 -22.23
N LEU A 358 21.77 -9.65 -22.04
CA LEU A 358 20.55 -9.67 -22.83
C LEU A 358 20.35 -8.35 -23.56
N ASP A 359 19.82 -8.43 -24.79
CA ASP A 359 19.32 -7.26 -25.52
C ASP A 359 18.08 -6.70 -24.79
N PRO A 360 18.02 -5.39 -24.50
CA PRO A 360 16.91 -4.81 -23.75
C PRO A 360 15.58 -4.84 -24.50
N SER A 361 15.59 -4.99 -25.83
CA SER A 361 14.38 -4.93 -26.65
C SER A 361 13.59 -6.24 -26.62
N ASP A 362 14.26 -7.38 -26.83
CA ASP A 362 13.63 -8.70 -26.94
C ASP A 362 14.15 -9.72 -25.92
N GLY A 363 15.25 -9.43 -25.22
CA GLY A 363 15.84 -10.33 -24.23
C GLY A 363 16.67 -11.45 -24.83
N ARG A 364 17.03 -11.39 -26.11
CA ARG A 364 17.96 -12.36 -26.71
C ARG A 364 19.34 -12.25 -26.05
N ILE A 365 20.02 -13.38 -25.90
CA ILE A 365 21.35 -13.41 -25.30
C ILE A 365 22.38 -12.89 -26.30
N VAL A 366 23.10 -11.83 -25.91
CA VAL A 366 24.20 -11.24 -26.70
C VAL A 366 25.58 -11.68 -26.20
N VAL A 367 25.70 -12.05 -24.93
CA VAL A 367 26.93 -12.57 -24.33
C VAL A 367 26.61 -13.57 -23.21
N ARG A 368 27.46 -14.58 -23.01
CA ARG A 368 27.34 -15.53 -21.89
C ARG A 368 28.70 -16.03 -21.43
N PHE A 369 28.92 -16.12 -20.12
CA PHE A 369 30.16 -16.62 -19.54
C PHE A 369 29.99 -17.06 -18.07
N GLY A 370 31.08 -17.55 -17.47
CA GLY A 370 31.10 -17.89 -16.05
C GLY A 370 30.67 -19.33 -15.71
N GLU A 371 30.57 -20.21 -16.70
CA GLU A 371 30.26 -21.63 -16.47
C GLU A 371 31.33 -22.30 -15.58
N GLY A 372 30.89 -22.91 -14.48
CA GLY A 372 31.78 -23.60 -13.53
C GLY A 372 32.72 -22.70 -12.72
N VAL A 373 32.52 -21.38 -12.76
CA VAL A 373 33.37 -20.41 -12.03
C VAL A 373 32.86 -20.18 -10.59
N PHE A 374 31.55 -20.18 -10.40
CA PHE A 374 30.89 -19.75 -9.16
C PHE A 374 30.41 -20.92 -8.30
N GLU A 375 30.34 -20.72 -6.99
CA GLU A 375 29.82 -21.67 -6.00
C GLU A 375 28.41 -21.27 -5.54
N ASN A 376 28.19 -19.98 -5.26
CA ASN A 376 26.86 -19.43 -5.01
C ASN A 376 26.76 -17.98 -5.48
N PRO A 377 26.38 -17.75 -6.75
CA PRO A 377 26.07 -16.43 -7.30
C PRO A 377 25.21 -15.58 -6.38
N HIS A 378 25.56 -14.31 -6.19
CA HIS A 378 24.76 -13.37 -5.41
C HIS A 378 24.56 -12.03 -6.14
N GLY A 379 25.22 -10.95 -5.75
CA GLY A 379 25.05 -9.63 -6.36
C GLY A 379 25.79 -9.47 -7.69
N LEU A 380 25.28 -8.60 -8.57
CA LEU A 380 25.91 -8.19 -9.82
C LEU A 380 25.78 -6.68 -9.96
N ALA A 381 26.89 -6.00 -10.23
CA ALA A 381 26.93 -4.57 -10.51
C ALA A 381 27.72 -4.30 -11.79
N ILE A 382 27.30 -3.30 -12.54
CA ILE A 382 28.06 -2.79 -13.67
C ILE A 382 29.00 -1.69 -13.17
N GLY A 383 30.30 -1.96 -13.30
CA GLY A 383 31.34 -1.03 -12.91
C GLY A 383 31.73 -0.03 -14.00
N PRO A 384 32.68 0.87 -13.72
CA PRO A 384 33.22 1.77 -14.72
C PRO A 384 33.75 1.02 -15.97
N ASN A 385 33.48 1.55 -17.16
CA ASN A 385 33.80 0.94 -18.47
C ASN A 385 33.01 -0.35 -18.78
N ASP A 386 31.79 -0.47 -18.26
CA ASP A 386 30.88 -1.61 -18.50
C ASP A 386 31.48 -2.97 -18.07
N GLU A 387 32.33 -2.96 -17.05
CA GLU A 387 32.88 -4.17 -16.47
C GLU A 387 31.87 -4.85 -15.54
N ILE A 388 31.86 -6.18 -15.54
CA ILE A 388 30.88 -6.95 -14.79
C ILE A 388 31.50 -7.38 -13.47
N TRP A 389 30.97 -6.85 -12.37
CA TRP A 389 31.42 -7.20 -11.03
C TRP A 389 30.37 -8.02 -10.32
N VAL A 390 30.80 -9.09 -9.64
CA VAL A 390 29.89 -10.01 -8.97
C VAL A 390 30.41 -10.41 -7.59
N THR A 391 29.49 -10.70 -6.69
CA THR A 391 29.79 -11.32 -5.39
C THR A 391 29.41 -12.80 -5.41
N ASP A 392 30.24 -13.62 -4.77
CA ASP A 392 29.93 -15.03 -4.55
C ASP A 392 30.04 -15.35 -3.06
N THR A 393 28.90 -15.71 -2.47
CA THR A 393 28.80 -15.86 -1.02
C THR A 393 29.59 -17.07 -0.51
N LEU A 394 29.66 -18.17 -1.27
CA LEU A 394 30.35 -19.38 -0.81
C LEU A 394 31.83 -19.39 -1.20
N ARG A 395 32.23 -18.55 -2.14
CA ARG A 395 33.64 -18.25 -2.38
C ARG A 395 34.19 -17.21 -1.41
N HIS A 396 33.33 -16.42 -0.76
CA HIS A 396 33.71 -15.26 0.06
C HIS A 396 34.52 -14.23 -0.73
N GLN A 397 34.13 -14.00 -1.99
CA GLN A 397 34.91 -13.22 -2.95
C GLN A 397 34.06 -12.26 -3.78
N VAL A 398 34.71 -11.20 -4.25
CA VAL A 398 34.25 -10.34 -5.34
C VAL A 398 35.09 -10.65 -6.58
N LEU A 399 34.44 -10.85 -7.72
CA LEU A 399 35.09 -11.14 -9.01
C LEU A 399 34.74 -10.04 -10.02
N ARG A 400 35.72 -9.61 -10.80
CA ARG A 400 35.60 -8.59 -11.84
C ARG A 400 35.90 -9.22 -13.20
N PHE A 401 34.98 -9.06 -14.14
CA PHE A 401 35.12 -9.50 -15.53
C PHE A 401 35.11 -8.31 -16.49
N SER A 402 35.74 -8.47 -17.64
CA SER A 402 35.46 -7.61 -18.79
C SER A 402 34.03 -7.83 -19.27
N HIS A 403 33.52 -6.91 -20.10
CA HIS A 403 32.20 -7.02 -20.73
C HIS A 403 32.02 -8.35 -21.50
N ASP A 404 33.09 -8.84 -22.12
CA ASP A 404 33.11 -10.09 -22.91
C ASP A 404 33.39 -11.35 -22.07
N GLY A 405 33.58 -11.23 -20.75
CA GLY A 405 33.67 -12.37 -19.83
C GLY A 405 35.09 -12.85 -19.47
N GLU A 406 36.15 -12.12 -19.81
CA GLU A 406 37.49 -12.38 -19.29
C GLU A 406 37.57 -11.99 -17.80
N LEU A 407 38.01 -12.91 -16.93
CA LEU A 407 38.24 -12.61 -15.51
C LEU A 407 39.46 -11.69 -15.35
N LEU A 408 39.23 -10.46 -14.90
CA LEU A 408 40.26 -9.43 -14.75
C LEU A 408 40.90 -9.45 -13.35
N THR A 409 40.10 -9.59 -12.29
CA THR A 409 40.58 -9.51 -10.91
C THR A 409 39.64 -10.24 -9.96
N THR A 410 40.21 -10.73 -8.86
CA THR A 410 39.48 -11.32 -7.74
C THR A 410 39.93 -10.66 -6.43
N ILE A 411 38.98 -10.36 -5.56
CA ILE A 411 39.20 -9.75 -4.24
C ILE A 411 38.64 -10.69 -3.18
N GLY A 412 39.39 -10.88 -2.08
CA GLY A 412 39.12 -11.90 -1.06
C GLY A 412 39.80 -13.24 -1.36
N GLU A 413 39.76 -14.16 -0.40
CA GLU A 413 40.39 -15.47 -0.50
C GLU A 413 39.34 -16.58 -0.64
N ARG A 414 39.50 -17.44 -1.65
CA ARG A 414 38.48 -18.44 -2.03
C ARG A 414 38.24 -19.42 -0.88
N GLY A 415 37.01 -19.46 -0.37
CA GLY A 415 36.59 -20.41 0.65
C GLY A 415 37.09 -20.06 2.06
N VAL A 416 37.64 -18.85 2.26
CA VAL A 416 38.14 -18.38 3.56
C VAL A 416 37.25 -17.24 4.05
N PRO A 417 36.26 -17.53 4.92
CA PRO A 417 35.47 -16.48 5.56
C PRO A 417 36.31 -15.70 6.57
N GLY A 418 35.99 -14.42 6.77
CA GLY A 418 36.58 -13.61 7.84
C GLY A 418 35.92 -12.24 8.02
N ASP A 419 36.23 -11.59 9.14
CA ASP A 419 35.73 -10.27 9.53
C ASP A 419 36.84 -9.20 9.57
N ASP A 420 38.05 -9.54 9.13
CA ASP A 420 39.13 -8.58 8.90
C ASP A 420 38.94 -7.82 7.57
N LEU A 421 39.85 -6.89 7.25
CA LEU A 421 39.73 -6.08 6.02
C LEU A 421 40.10 -6.83 4.74
N ALA A 422 40.76 -7.99 4.83
CA ALA A 422 41.22 -8.75 3.66
C ALA A 422 40.23 -9.84 3.24
N HIS A 423 39.39 -10.30 4.16
CA HIS A 423 38.41 -11.36 3.95
C HIS A 423 36.97 -10.84 4.00
N PHE A 424 36.07 -11.53 3.31
CA PHE A 424 34.63 -11.35 3.43
C PHE A 424 34.02 -12.55 4.14
N ASP A 425 32.80 -12.43 4.66
CA ASP A 425 32.01 -13.58 5.11
C ASP A 425 30.63 -13.53 4.49
N GLN A 426 30.54 -14.14 3.30
CA GLN A 426 29.35 -14.20 2.46
C GLN A 426 28.91 -12.80 2.00
N PRO A 427 29.72 -12.13 1.15
CA PRO A 427 29.39 -10.81 0.63
C PRO A 427 28.16 -10.86 -0.25
N THR A 428 27.31 -9.84 -0.14
CA THR A 428 25.99 -9.81 -0.76
C THR A 428 26.00 -8.95 -2.02
N ASP A 429 26.47 -7.71 -1.97
CA ASP A 429 26.38 -6.82 -3.13
C ASP A 429 27.51 -5.78 -3.14
N LEU A 430 27.62 -5.00 -4.23
CA LEU A 430 28.59 -3.92 -4.34
C LEU A 430 28.10 -2.74 -5.18
N ALA A 431 28.65 -1.55 -4.89
CA ALA A 431 28.39 -0.35 -5.67
C ALA A 431 29.62 0.57 -5.72
N PHE A 432 29.60 1.53 -6.64
CA PHE A 432 30.75 2.39 -6.93
C PHE A 432 30.46 3.85 -6.59
N ALA A 433 31.42 4.53 -5.98
CA ALA A 433 31.40 5.99 -5.90
C ALA A 433 31.79 6.62 -7.24
N SER A 434 31.46 7.90 -7.40
CA SER A 434 31.83 8.72 -8.55
C SER A 434 33.35 8.77 -8.83
N THR A 435 34.19 8.48 -7.83
CA THR A 435 35.65 8.39 -7.97
C THR A 435 36.17 7.00 -8.35
N GLY A 436 35.28 6.02 -8.51
CA GLY A 436 35.59 4.61 -8.78
C GLY A 436 35.96 3.79 -7.54
N GLU A 437 35.82 4.33 -6.34
CA GLU A 437 35.96 3.53 -5.10
C GLU A 437 34.77 2.58 -4.97
N ILE A 438 34.99 1.47 -4.27
CA ILE A 438 34.06 0.33 -4.24
C ILE A 438 33.55 0.14 -2.82
N PHE A 439 32.25 -0.07 -2.68
CA PHE A 439 31.61 -0.39 -1.41
C PHE A 439 30.91 -1.72 -1.53
N VAL A 440 31.20 -2.64 -0.60
CA VAL A 440 30.69 -4.00 -0.61
C VAL A 440 29.87 -4.23 0.65
N SER A 441 28.62 -4.66 0.51
CA SER A 441 27.84 -5.17 1.63
C SER A 441 28.30 -6.59 1.96
N ASP A 442 28.74 -6.80 3.21
CA ASP A 442 29.29 -8.07 3.69
C ASP A 442 28.37 -8.62 4.78
N GLY A 443 27.42 -9.46 4.36
CA GLY A 443 26.08 -9.45 4.93
C GLY A 443 25.54 -10.71 5.57
N TYR A 444 25.76 -11.91 5.02
CA TYR A 444 25.17 -13.12 5.62
C TYR A 444 25.97 -13.64 6.83
N GLY A 445 27.30 -13.68 6.72
CA GLY A 445 28.18 -14.04 7.83
C GLY A 445 28.58 -12.83 8.68
N ASN A 446 28.65 -11.66 8.05
CA ASN A 446 29.03 -10.39 8.68
C ASN A 446 27.85 -9.41 8.82
N SER A 447 28.13 -8.19 9.27
CA SER A 447 27.12 -7.11 9.41
C SER A 447 27.80 -5.75 9.23
N ARG A 448 28.44 -5.57 8.07
CA ARG A 448 29.25 -4.38 7.76
C ARG A 448 29.19 -4.02 6.28
N VAL A 449 29.64 -2.80 5.99
CA VAL A 449 30.04 -2.38 4.64
C VAL A 449 31.55 -2.25 4.60
N VAL A 450 32.17 -2.79 3.56
CA VAL A 450 33.62 -2.72 3.31
C VAL A 450 33.88 -1.70 2.21
N HIS A 451 34.76 -0.73 2.49
CA HIS A 451 35.23 0.27 1.54
C HIS A 451 36.58 -0.16 0.96
N LEU A 452 36.65 -0.23 -0.36
CA LEU A 452 37.84 -0.51 -1.13
C LEU A 452 38.21 0.68 -2.01
N SER A 453 39.49 0.84 -2.26
CA SER A 453 40.01 1.71 -3.31
C SER A 453 39.55 1.24 -4.69
N LYS A 454 39.71 2.10 -5.71
CA LYS A 454 39.41 1.75 -7.11
C LYS A 454 40.24 0.57 -7.66
N GLU A 455 41.39 0.29 -7.05
CA GLU A 455 42.21 -0.90 -7.36
C GLU A 455 41.81 -2.15 -6.56
N GLY A 456 40.74 -2.09 -5.77
CA GLY A 456 40.26 -3.22 -4.97
C GLY A 456 41.03 -3.47 -3.67
N LYS A 457 41.89 -2.54 -3.25
CA LYS A 457 42.60 -2.65 -1.96
C LYS A 457 41.70 -2.18 -0.80
N PRO A 458 41.68 -2.90 0.33
CA PRO A 458 40.89 -2.48 1.50
C PRO A 458 41.32 -1.14 2.06
N VAL A 459 40.34 -0.29 2.37
CA VAL A 459 40.55 1.04 2.96
C VAL A 459 40.00 1.07 4.39
N ALA A 460 38.73 0.73 4.55
CA ALA A 460 38.03 0.74 5.85
C ALA A 460 36.82 -0.19 5.82
N SER A 461 36.19 -0.39 6.98
CA SER A 461 34.85 -0.96 7.07
C SER A 461 34.09 -0.31 8.22
N TRP A 462 32.77 -0.32 8.15
CA TRP A 462 31.90 0.15 9.22
C TRP A 462 30.65 -0.71 9.34
N GLY A 463 30.03 -0.65 10.52
CA GLY A 463 28.87 -1.46 10.86
C GLY A 463 29.19 -2.58 11.84
N ARG A 464 28.13 -3.06 12.50
CA ARG A 464 28.11 -4.24 13.36
C ARG A 464 26.69 -4.78 13.43
N LYS A 465 26.52 -6.01 13.92
CA LYS A 465 25.19 -6.59 14.15
C LYS A 465 24.37 -5.72 15.11
N GLY A 466 23.14 -5.37 14.75
CA GLY A 466 22.23 -4.65 15.63
C GLY A 466 21.06 -3.97 14.90
N ARG A 467 20.37 -3.06 15.61
CA ARG A 467 19.17 -2.34 15.11
C ARG A 467 19.32 -0.82 15.18
N GLY A 468 20.36 -0.32 15.82
CA GLY A 468 20.63 1.12 15.95
C GLY A 468 21.10 1.75 14.63
N PRO A 469 21.25 3.09 14.59
CA PRO A 469 21.84 3.81 13.48
C PRO A 469 23.26 3.30 13.17
N GLY A 470 23.51 2.89 11.93
CA GLY A 470 24.80 2.33 11.50
C GLY A 470 25.08 0.92 12.02
N GLU A 471 24.12 0.25 12.66
CA GLU A 471 24.14 -1.18 12.90
C GLU A 471 23.29 -1.89 11.83
N PHE A 472 23.65 -3.11 11.47
CA PHE A 472 22.99 -3.87 10.41
C PHE A 472 22.52 -5.24 10.91
N ASP A 473 21.48 -5.76 10.27
CA ASP A 473 21.05 -7.15 10.33
C ASP A 473 20.87 -7.63 8.88
N LEU A 474 21.84 -8.38 8.36
CA LEU A 474 21.89 -8.83 6.96
C LEU A 474 21.88 -7.65 5.96
N PRO A 475 22.93 -6.79 5.94
CA PRO A 475 23.06 -5.80 4.87
C PRO A 475 23.14 -6.52 3.51
N HIS A 476 22.24 -6.19 2.60
CA HIS A 476 22.00 -6.97 1.39
C HIS A 476 22.35 -6.16 0.13
N GLY A 477 21.38 -5.48 -0.50
CA GLY A 477 21.66 -4.57 -1.61
C GLY A 477 22.36 -3.28 -1.17
N ILE A 478 23.16 -2.70 -2.07
CA ILE A 478 23.86 -1.43 -1.84
C ILE A 478 23.87 -0.58 -3.12
N ALA A 479 23.62 0.72 -3.01
CA ALA A 479 23.68 1.66 -4.13
C ALA A 479 24.23 3.02 -3.71
N LEU A 480 24.75 3.80 -4.66
CA LEU A 480 25.25 5.16 -4.42
C LEU A 480 24.58 6.17 -5.34
N ASP A 481 24.29 7.37 -4.80
CA ASP A 481 23.81 8.49 -5.63
C ASP A 481 24.95 9.34 -6.20
N ALA A 482 24.60 10.31 -7.06
CA ALA A 482 25.55 11.23 -7.68
C ALA A 482 26.30 12.15 -6.67
N ARG A 483 25.94 12.13 -5.39
CA ARG A 483 26.61 12.85 -4.29
C ARG A 483 27.44 11.90 -3.43
N ASP A 484 27.65 10.66 -3.88
CA ASP A 484 28.28 9.57 -3.13
C ASP A 484 27.59 9.28 -1.77
N ARG A 485 26.27 9.52 -1.65
CA ARG A 485 25.52 8.98 -0.51
C ARG A 485 25.29 7.49 -0.72
N ILE A 486 25.47 6.71 0.33
CA ILE A 486 25.42 5.24 0.28
C ILE A 486 24.08 4.77 0.85
N TYR A 487 23.35 3.99 0.08
CA TYR A 487 22.06 3.40 0.43
C TYR A 487 22.26 1.91 0.64
N VAL A 488 21.92 1.40 1.82
CA VAL A 488 22.10 -0.01 2.17
C VAL A 488 20.76 -0.61 2.56
N ALA A 489 20.34 -1.66 1.87
CA ALA A 489 19.21 -2.48 2.24
C ALA A 489 19.56 -3.32 3.48
N ASP A 490 19.05 -2.91 4.64
CA ASP A 490 19.26 -3.58 5.93
C ASP A 490 18.13 -4.60 6.14
N ARG A 491 18.23 -5.69 5.39
CA ARG A 491 17.13 -6.64 5.10
C ARG A 491 16.47 -7.20 6.35
N GLY A 492 17.26 -7.64 7.34
CA GLY A 492 16.77 -8.21 8.59
C GLY A 492 16.09 -7.19 9.51
N ASN A 493 16.38 -5.91 9.30
CA ASN A 493 15.75 -4.79 10.00
C ASN A 493 14.63 -4.11 9.21
N GLU A 494 14.29 -4.61 8.02
CA GLU A 494 13.16 -4.15 7.20
C GLU A 494 13.27 -2.65 6.84
N ARG A 495 14.49 -2.18 6.58
CA ARG A 495 14.76 -0.75 6.32
C ARG A 495 15.85 -0.53 5.27
N VAL A 496 15.91 0.69 4.74
CA VAL A 496 17.08 1.21 4.01
C VAL A 496 17.78 2.22 4.90
N GLN A 497 19.09 2.08 5.08
CA GLN A 497 19.92 3.08 5.78
C GLN A 497 20.73 3.89 4.76
N VAL A 498 20.86 5.20 5.03
CA VAL A 498 21.59 6.15 4.19
C VAL A 498 22.79 6.68 4.95
N PHE A 499 23.94 6.71 4.29
CA PHE A 499 25.22 7.16 4.84
C PHE A 499 25.87 8.21 3.94
N ASP A 500 26.76 9.02 4.52
CA ASP A 500 27.74 9.73 3.72
C ASP A 500 28.81 8.76 3.19
N ARG A 501 29.68 9.25 2.31
CA ARG A 501 30.76 8.47 1.72
C ARG A 501 31.75 7.89 2.74
N ASP A 502 31.91 8.54 3.90
CA ASP A 502 32.81 8.09 4.96
C ASP A 502 32.13 7.06 5.89
N GLY A 503 30.91 6.61 5.58
CA GLY A 503 30.16 5.66 6.37
C GLY A 503 29.45 6.26 7.59
N ARG A 504 29.30 7.59 7.66
CA ARG A 504 28.52 8.22 8.74
C ARG A 504 27.03 8.14 8.42
N PHE A 505 26.26 7.67 9.39
CA PHE A 505 24.81 7.57 9.28
C PHE A 505 24.16 8.95 9.06
N LEU A 506 23.28 9.04 8.06
CA LEU A 506 22.49 10.23 7.75
C LEU A 506 21.02 10.04 8.14
N THR A 507 20.39 8.98 7.65
CA THR A 507 18.97 8.68 7.90
C THR A 507 18.65 7.20 7.66
N ALA A 508 17.46 6.77 8.03
CA ALA A 508 16.91 5.47 7.67
C ALA A 508 15.42 5.58 7.35
N TRP A 509 14.94 4.65 6.52
CA TRP A 509 13.56 4.54 6.09
C TRP A 509 13.10 3.12 6.30
N GLY A 510 12.00 2.93 7.03
CA GLY A 510 11.44 1.63 7.36
C GLY A 510 10.04 1.41 6.78
N PRO A 511 9.27 0.48 7.37
CA PRO A 511 7.92 0.13 6.91
C PRO A 511 6.94 1.30 6.94
N GLU A 512 7.20 2.35 7.73
CA GLU A 512 6.42 3.59 7.72
C GLU A 512 6.46 4.34 6.39
N ARG A 513 7.51 4.12 5.58
CA ARG A 513 7.62 4.68 4.22
C ARG A 513 7.32 3.65 3.16
N PHE A 514 7.86 2.45 3.33
CA PHE A 514 7.74 1.42 2.30
C PHE A 514 6.41 0.67 2.35
N GLY A 515 5.63 0.80 3.42
CA GLY A 515 4.43 -0.02 3.69
C GLY A 515 4.75 -1.19 4.62
N ARG A 516 3.78 -1.55 5.47
CA ARG A 516 3.94 -2.64 6.45
C ARG A 516 4.19 -3.97 5.73
N GLY A 517 5.21 -4.69 6.18
CA GLY A 517 5.58 -6.00 5.64
C GLY A 517 6.66 -5.95 4.56
N THR A 518 7.05 -4.75 4.11
CA THR A 518 8.11 -4.59 3.13
C THR A 518 9.49 -4.77 3.71
N ARG A 519 10.29 -5.61 3.03
CA ARG A 519 11.69 -5.84 3.34
C ARG A 519 12.53 -5.43 2.16
N ALA A 520 13.27 -4.33 2.29
CA ALA A 520 14.25 -3.95 1.27
C ALA A 520 15.30 -5.07 1.14
N TRP A 521 15.36 -5.74 -0.01
CA TRP A 521 16.41 -6.73 -0.32
C TRP A 521 17.43 -6.12 -1.27
N GLY A 522 16.97 -5.47 -2.35
CA GLY A 522 17.81 -4.76 -3.31
C GLY A 522 17.46 -3.27 -3.36
N VAL A 523 18.45 -2.45 -3.69
CA VAL A 523 18.30 -1.01 -3.90
C VAL A 523 19.10 -0.60 -5.12
N GLU A 524 18.58 0.35 -5.90
CA GLU A 524 19.27 0.87 -7.08
C GLU A 524 19.02 2.36 -7.22
N VAL A 525 20.05 3.12 -7.59
CA VAL A 525 19.93 4.57 -7.83
C VAL A 525 20.04 4.87 -9.32
N ALA A 526 19.00 5.48 -9.87
CA ALA A 526 18.97 5.92 -11.26
C ALA A 526 18.65 7.41 -11.35
N GLY A 527 19.65 8.21 -11.73
CA GLY A 527 19.53 9.66 -11.76
C GLY A 527 19.31 10.26 -10.37
N ASP A 528 18.15 10.88 -10.18
CA ASP A 528 17.71 11.50 -8.91
C ASP A 528 16.63 10.67 -8.21
N ARG A 529 16.58 9.36 -8.47
CA ARG A 529 15.61 8.43 -7.91
C ARG A 529 16.27 7.20 -7.30
N LEU A 530 15.71 6.76 -6.19
CA LEU A 530 16.03 5.48 -5.55
C LEU A 530 14.89 4.50 -5.84
N PHE A 531 15.28 3.29 -6.20
CA PHE A 531 14.40 2.16 -6.42
C PHE A 531 14.69 1.09 -5.36
N VAL A 532 13.64 0.46 -4.85
CA VAL A 532 13.73 -0.57 -3.81
C VAL A 532 12.87 -1.76 -4.22
N ILE A 533 13.45 -2.96 -4.19
CA ILE A 533 12.72 -4.21 -4.38
C ILE A 533 12.49 -4.90 -3.04
N ASP A 534 11.24 -5.28 -2.83
CA ASP A 534 10.79 -6.07 -1.69
C ASP A 534 10.84 -7.56 -2.01
N GLY A 535 11.70 -8.28 -1.28
CA GLY A 535 11.83 -9.73 -1.43
C GLY A 535 10.90 -10.55 -0.54
N GLY A 536 10.00 -9.89 0.20
CA GLY A 536 9.02 -10.57 1.03
C GLY A 536 9.60 -11.30 2.23
N HIS A 537 8.86 -12.28 2.76
CA HIS A 537 9.25 -12.98 3.97
C HIS A 537 10.38 -13.97 3.71
N MET A 538 11.41 -13.97 4.57
CA MET A 538 12.54 -14.91 4.49
C MET A 538 12.13 -16.38 4.72
N ASN A 539 10.88 -16.63 5.09
CA ASN A 539 10.31 -17.97 5.20
C ASN A 539 9.37 -18.13 4.01
N PRO A 540 9.70 -19.03 3.05
CA PRO A 540 8.91 -19.19 1.83
C PRO A 540 7.50 -19.76 2.09
N GLU A 541 7.27 -20.35 3.27
CA GLU A 541 5.95 -20.86 3.66
C GLU A 541 4.97 -19.76 4.10
N ILE A 542 5.48 -18.56 4.39
CA ILE A 542 4.65 -17.42 4.77
C ILE A 542 4.39 -16.60 3.52
N ALA A 543 3.12 -16.51 3.11
CA ALA A 543 2.70 -15.63 2.04
C ALA A 543 3.30 -14.23 2.24
N GLY A 544 4.12 -13.81 1.29
CA GLY A 544 4.92 -12.62 1.41
C GLY A 544 4.15 -11.35 1.07
N PHE A 545 4.85 -10.24 1.24
CA PHE A 545 4.55 -8.99 0.56
C PHE A 545 5.62 -8.83 -0.52
N ALA A 546 5.24 -8.35 -1.70
CA ALA A 546 6.23 -7.99 -2.70
C ALA A 546 5.77 -6.70 -3.38
N ARG A 547 6.71 -5.80 -3.58
CA ARG A 547 6.50 -4.52 -4.22
C ARG A 547 7.81 -3.96 -4.73
N LEU A 548 7.68 -3.14 -5.77
CA LEU A 548 8.72 -2.25 -6.23
C LEU A 548 8.33 -0.84 -5.78
N THR A 549 9.28 -0.12 -5.22
CA THR A 549 9.09 1.26 -4.78
C THR A 549 10.07 2.16 -5.51
N ARG A 550 9.57 3.23 -6.14
CA ARG A 550 10.38 4.35 -6.62
C ARG A 550 10.16 5.55 -5.70
N MET A 551 11.24 6.18 -5.30
CA MET A 551 11.23 7.37 -4.43
C MET A 551 12.28 8.39 -4.88
N ASP A 552 12.11 9.63 -4.43
CA ASP A 552 13.20 10.60 -4.51
C ASP A 552 14.30 10.26 -3.49
N LEU A 553 15.47 10.89 -3.66
CA LEU A 553 16.65 10.59 -2.83
C LEU A 553 16.56 11.12 -1.39
N ASP A 554 15.45 11.77 -1.01
CA ASP A 554 15.13 12.20 0.35
C ASP A 554 14.11 11.26 1.02
N GLY A 555 13.69 10.21 0.30
CA GLY A 555 12.86 9.13 0.81
C GLY A 555 11.36 9.36 0.68
N ARG A 556 10.92 10.27 -0.19
CA ARG A 556 9.51 10.45 -0.52
C ARG A 556 9.10 9.46 -1.61
N VAL A 557 8.14 8.59 -1.29
CA VAL A 557 7.62 7.61 -2.25
C VAL A 557 6.90 8.34 -3.38
N GLU A 558 7.23 7.97 -4.62
CA GLU A 558 6.60 8.52 -5.82
C GLU A 558 5.73 7.50 -6.56
N ALA A 559 6.11 6.22 -6.49
CA ALA A 559 5.35 5.14 -7.10
C ALA A 559 5.61 3.83 -6.38
N GLN A 560 4.57 3.01 -6.28
CA GLN A 560 4.67 1.61 -5.89
C GLN A 560 3.88 0.75 -6.86
N TRP A 561 4.43 -0.39 -7.25
CA TRP A 561 3.78 -1.35 -8.14
C TRP A 561 4.24 -2.77 -7.84
N SER A 562 3.64 -3.74 -8.54
CA SER A 562 3.73 -5.17 -8.25
C SER A 562 3.04 -5.58 -6.94
N ARG A 563 2.90 -6.90 -6.75
CA ARG A 563 2.31 -7.54 -5.57
C ARG A 563 2.87 -8.95 -5.42
N TYR A 564 2.63 -9.58 -4.26
CA TYR A 564 3.03 -10.96 -4.04
C TYR A 564 2.33 -11.92 -5.01
N GLY A 565 3.09 -12.72 -5.76
CA GLY A 565 2.54 -13.71 -6.68
C GLY A 565 3.53 -14.20 -7.73
N ALA A 566 2.99 -14.91 -8.72
CA ALA A 566 3.77 -15.57 -9.78
C ALA A 566 3.31 -15.19 -11.19
N ALA A 567 2.21 -14.45 -11.34
CA ALA A 567 1.80 -13.96 -12.65
C ALA A 567 2.81 -12.92 -13.19
N PRO A 568 2.82 -12.63 -14.51
CA PRO A 568 3.58 -11.52 -15.04
C PRO A 568 3.26 -10.22 -14.31
N GLY A 569 4.29 -9.51 -13.86
CA GLY A 569 4.17 -8.26 -13.11
C GLY A 569 4.00 -8.43 -11.60
N GLU A 570 3.81 -9.66 -11.11
CA GLU A 570 3.87 -10.02 -9.70
C GLU A 570 5.28 -10.47 -9.32
N LEU A 571 5.62 -10.35 -8.05
CA LEU A 571 6.91 -10.77 -7.50
C LEU A 571 6.64 -11.68 -6.31
N ALA A 572 7.53 -12.62 -6.02
CA ALA A 572 7.43 -13.38 -4.76
C ALA A 572 8.64 -13.08 -3.87
N TRP A 573 9.84 -13.41 -4.35
CA TRP A 573 11.13 -13.17 -3.70
C TRP A 573 12.01 -12.34 -4.63
N GLY A 574 11.62 -11.07 -4.80
CA GLY A 574 12.40 -10.06 -5.50
C GLY A 574 13.76 -9.87 -4.80
N HIS A 575 14.83 -10.24 -5.49
CA HIS A 575 16.17 -10.31 -4.90
C HIS A 575 17.01 -9.08 -5.22
N ASP A 576 16.95 -8.64 -6.47
CA ASP A 576 17.75 -7.53 -6.98
C ASP A 576 17.02 -6.80 -8.12
N LEU A 577 17.43 -5.57 -8.42
CA LEU A 577 16.84 -4.76 -9.48
C LEU A 577 17.87 -3.85 -10.16
N ALA A 578 17.65 -3.53 -11.43
CA ALA A 578 18.44 -2.56 -12.17
C ALA A 578 17.54 -1.66 -13.01
N VAL A 579 18.00 -0.45 -13.32
CA VAL A 579 17.22 0.53 -14.11
C VAL A 579 17.98 0.90 -15.38
N GLY A 580 17.32 0.70 -16.52
CA GLY A 580 17.88 1.07 -17.82
C GLY A 580 17.79 2.56 -18.13
N PRO A 581 18.52 3.03 -19.16
CA PRO A 581 18.55 4.46 -19.54
C PRO A 581 17.20 4.99 -20.04
N ASP A 582 16.29 4.12 -20.49
CA ASP A 582 14.91 4.45 -20.87
C ASP A 582 13.95 4.51 -19.66
N GLY A 583 14.47 4.28 -18.45
CA GLY A 583 13.70 4.20 -17.21
C GLY A 583 13.04 2.83 -16.99
N SER A 584 13.24 1.85 -17.87
CA SER A 584 12.79 0.47 -17.65
C SER A 584 13.44 -0.12 -16.40
N VAL A 585 12.66 -0.87 -15.63
CA VAL A 585 13.11 -1.56 -14.42
C VAL A 585 13.19 -3.05 -14.71
N TYR A 586 14.33 -3.66 -14.41
CA TYR A 586 14.59 -5.09 -14.54
C TYR A 586 14.72 -5.69 -13.15
N THR A 587 14.04 -6.79 -12.89
CA THR A 587 14.00 -7.41 -11.56
C THR A 587 14.46 -8.85 -11.61
N ALA A 588 15.30 -9.25 -10.67
CA ALA A 588 15.73 -10.62 -10.46
C ALA A 588 14.95 -11.27 -9.31
N GLU A 589 14.52 -12.52 -9.50
CA GLU A 589 13.81 -13.31 -8.48
C GLU A 589 14.52 -14.64 -8.20
N VAL A 590 14.55 -15.02 -6.93
CA VAL A 590 15.12 -16.30 -6.48
C VAL A 590 14.03 -17.21 -5.89
N ARG A 591 14.24 -18.52 -5.96
CA ARG A 591 13.54 -19.61 -5.24
C ARG A 591 12.13 -19.92 -5.70
N ILE A 592 11.25 -18.92 -5.73
CA ILE A 592 9.81 -19.15 -5.99
C ILE A 592 9.52 -19.07 -7.49
N ASN A 593 9.97 -17.99 -8.13
CA ASN A 593 9.67 -17.72 -9.54
C ASN A 593 10.87 -17.94 -10.49
N ASP A 594 12.10 -17.98 -9.97
CA ASP A 594 13.36 -18.24 -10.71
C ASP A 594 13.44 -17.54 -12.08
N ARG A 595 13.25 -16.21 -12.08
CA ARG A 595 13.09 -15.45 -13.33
C ARG A 595 13.65 -14.04 -13.23
N ILE A 596 13.73 -13.42 -14.41
CA ILE A 596 13.89 -11.99 -14.60
C ILE A 596 12.63 -11.42 -15.26
N GLN A 597 12.24 -10.20 -14.90
CA GLN A 597 11.12 -9.49 -15.53
C GLN A 597 11.55 -8.07 -15.94
N LYS A 598 10.91 -7.53 -16.99
CA LYS A 598 11.05 -6.13 -17.41
C LYS A 598 9.75 -5.37 -17.16
N PHE A 599 9.88 -4.20 -16.58
CA PHE A 599 8.81 -3.23 -16.40
C PHE A 599 9.17 -1.95 -17.13
N VAL A 600 8.30 -1.45 -18.00
CA VAL A 600 8.46 -0.16 -18.67
C VAL A 600 7.66 0.91 -17.94
N PRO A 601 8.12 2.17 -17.88
CA PRO A 601 7.29 3.26 -17.39
C PRO A 601 5.97 3.26 -18.17
N GLY A 602 4.84 3.28 -17.46
CA GLY A 602 3.54 3.50 -18.09
C GLY A 602 3.60 4.84 -18.81
N ALA A 603 3.00 4.93 -20.01
CA ALA A 603 2.93 6.17 -20.75
C ALA A 603 2.43 7.25 -19.79
N ALA A 604 3.29 8.22 -19.44
CA ALA A 604 2.83 9.43 -18.80
C ALA A 604 1.70 9.91 -19.69
N GLY A 605 0.48 9.94 -19.15
CA GLY A 605 -0.67 10.43 -19.89
C GLY A 605 -0.24 11.71 -20.58
N VAL A 606 -0.20 11.67 -21.91
CA VAL A 606 -0.06 12.87 -22.72
C VAL A 606 -1.20 13.79 -22.22
N PRO A 607 -0.88 15.04 -21.85
CA PRO A 607 -1.75 15.91 -21.06
C PRO A 607 -3.17 16.07 -21.61
#